data_AF-A0A6P7X2G6-F1
#
_entry.id   AF-A0A6P7X2G6-F1
#
_cell.length_a   1.000
_cell.length_b   1.000
_cell.length_c   1.000
_cell.angle_alpha   90.00
_cell.angle_beta   90.00
_cell.angle_gamma   90.00
#
_symmetry.space_group_name_H-M   'P 1'
#
loop_
_entity.id
_entity.type
_entity.pdbx_description
1 polymer ?
#
loop_
_entity_poly.entity_id
_entity_poly.type
_entity_poly.pdbx_seq_one_letter_code
_entity_poly.pdbx_strand_id
1 'polypeptide(L)'
;MFPEHFMSSERIGEQLTPTLLSGFTQAGWSVVDDWIEAYKHDRDVALLDLINFFIQCSGCKGVVTQEMFRHMQNSEIIRKMTEEFDEDSGDYPLTIAGPQWKKFKSSFCEFIGVLVRQCQYSIIYDEYMMDTVISLLTGLSDSQVRAFRHTSTLAAMKLMTALVNVALNLSINMDNTQRQYEAERNKMIGKRANDRLELLLQKRKEVRTPYIYLIFVFGIFLRR
;
A
#
# COMPACT_ATOMS: atom_id res chain seq x y z
N MET A 1 26.10 6.85 -6.69
CA MET A 1 25.55 7.61 -7.84
C MET A 1 24.51 6.70 -8.46
N PHE A 2 23.23 7.08 -8.46
CA PHE A 2 22.21 6.29 -9.14
C PHE A 2 22.56 6.26 -10.65
N PRO A 3 22.41 5.14 -11.36
CA PRO A 3 22.63 5.11 -12.80
C PRO A 3 21.74 6.14 -13.48
N GLU A 4 22.28 6.91 -14.43
CA GLU A 4 21.55 7.92 -15.22
C GLU A 4 20.33 7.35 -15.98
N HIS A 5 20.22 6.02 -16.06
CA HIS A 5 19.12 5.33 -16.72
C HIS A 5 17.76 5.45 -16.01
N PHE A 6 17.73 5.99 -14.78
CA PHE A 6 16.49 6.28 -14.04
C PHE A 6 15.79 7.59 -14.49
N MET A 7 16.39 8.39 -15.38
CA MET A 7 15.91 9.74 -15.68
C MET A 7 15.13 9.90 -16.99
N SER A 8 14.67 8.80 -17.62
CA SER A 8 14.07 8.87 -18.96
C SER A 8 12.91 7.90 -19.17
N SER A 9 11.79 8.08 -18.44
CA SER A 9 10.45 7.60 -18.83
C SER A 9 9.33 8.26 -17.99
N GLU A 10 8.12 8.37 -18.55
CA GLU A 10 6.96 9.12 -18.02
C GLU A 10 6.16 8.35 -16.93
N ARG A 11 6.63 7.18 -16.47
CA ARG A 11 5.88 6.33 -15.54
C ARG A 11 6.06 6.72 -14.07
N ILE A 12 4.98 6.67 -13.30
CA ILE A 12 4.93 7.07 -11.87
C ILE A 12 5.88 6.19 -11.05
N GLY A 13 6.00 4.91 -11.40
CA GLY A 13 6.95 3.96 -10.82
C GLY A 13 8.40 4.46 -10.76
N GLU A 14 8.85 5.15 -11.80
CA GLU A 14 10.23 5.65 -11.93
C GLU A 14 10.45 6.99 -11.22
N GLN A 15 9.37 7.74 -10.94
CA GLN A 15 9.42 8.99 -10.17
C GLN A 15 9.40 8.76 -8.65
N LEU A 16 8.86 7.61 -8.22
CA LEU A 16 8.73 7.27 -6.80
C LEU A 16 10.09 7.16 -6.11
N THR A 17 11.02 6.38 -6.64
CA THR A 17 12.35 6.12 -6.04
C THR A 17 13.20 7.40 -5.89
N PRO A 18 13.35 8.26 -6.92
CA PRO A 18 13.99 9.57 -6.82
C PRO A 18 13.32 10.50 -5.80
N THR A 19 11.98 10.53 -5.78
CA THR A 19 11.22 11.36 -4.83
C THR A 19 11.54 10.96 -3.39
N LEU A 20 11.60 9.66 -3.08
CA LEU A 20 11.96 9.19 -1.73
C LEU A 20 13.39 9.56 -1.31
N LEU A 21 14.34 9.54 -2.23
CA LEU A 21 15.74 9.92 -1.96
C LEU A 21 15.88 11.42 -1.68
N SER A 22 15.10 12.23 -2.39
CA SER A 22 15.03 13.68 -2.17
C SER A 22 14.31 14.05 -0.87
N GLY A 23 13.52 13.12 -0.32
CA GLY A 23 12.74 13.27 0.90
C GLY A 23 11.24 13.41 0.62
N PHE A 24 10.43 12.78 1.48
CA PHE A 24 8.97 12.94 1.42
C PHE A 24 8.59 14.38 1.78
N THR A 25 8.28 15.15 0.74
CA THR A 25 7.84 16.56 0.80
C THR A 25 6.54 16.67 0.01
N GLN A 26 6.06 17.87 -0.29
CA GLN A 26 4.88 18.09 -1.15
C GLN A 26 4.91 17.26 -2.45
N ALA A 27 6.11 17.02 -3.02
CA ALA A 27 6.30 16.12 -4.16
C ALA A 27 5.89 14.67 -3.85
N GLY A 28 6.19 14.15 -2.66
CA GLY A 28 5.77 12.81 -2.24
C GLY A 28 4.26 12.66 -2.09
N TRP A 29 3.56 13.71 -1.64
CA TRP A 29 2.10 13.73 -1.58
C TRP A 29 1.49 13.77 -2.99
N SER A 30 2.03 14.63 -3.88
CA SER A 30 1.63 14.68 -5.29
C SER A 30 1.74 13.31 -5.95
N VAL A 31 2.88 12.62 -5.77
CA VAL A 31 3.10 11.31 -6.39
C VAL A 31 2.09 10.25 -5.90
N VAL A 32 1.63 10.33 -4.65
CA VAL A 32 0.55 9.45 -4.16
C VAL A 32 -0.78 9.80 -4.84
N ASP A 33 -1.11 11.07 -4.93
CA ASP A 33 -2.35 11.52 -5.58
C ASP A 33 -2.34 11.16 -7.08
N ASP A 34 -1.21 11.36 -7.76
CA ASP A 34 -0.99 10.99 -9.16
C ASP A 34 -1.14 9.46 -9.35
N TRP A 35 -0.59 8.66 -8.43
CA TRP A 35 -0.75 7.20 -8.45
C TRP A 35 -2.22 6.79 -8.26
N ILE A 36 -2.96 7.47 -7.39
CA ILE A 36 -4.39 7.21 -7.16
C ILE A 36 -5.22 7.52 -8.41
N GLU A 37 -4.94 8.63 -9.10
CA GLU A 37 -5.62 8.96 -10.35
C GLU A 37 -5.27 7.96 -11.45
N ALA A 38 -4.00 7.54 -11.55
CA ALA A 38 -3.61 6.46 -12.46
C ALA A 38 -4.35 5.15 -12.15
N TYR A 39 -4.50 4.80 -10.87
CA TYR A 39 -5.23 3.59 -10.43
C TYR A 39 -6.70 3.64 -10.81
N LYS A 40 -7.36 4.80 -10.68
CA LYS A 40 -8.75 4.98 -11.12
C LYS A 40 -8.92 4.85 -12.63
N HIS A 41 -7.89 5.19 -13.40
CA HIS A 41 -7.91 5.09 -14.85
C HIS A 41 -7.63 3.66 -15.35
N ASP A 42 -6.51 3.08 -14.91
CA ASP A 42 -6.10 1.70 -15.22
C ASP A 42 -5.43 1.06 -13.99
N ARG A 43 -6.18 0.17 -13.34
CA ARG A 43 -5.74 -0.51 -12.12
C ARG A 43 -4.52 -1.39 -12.34
N ASP A 44 -4.40 -2.04 -13.49
CA ASP A 44 -3.31 -2.98 -13.77
C ASP A 44 -2.00 -2.22 -13.95
N VAL A 45 -2.03 -1.11 -14.68
CA VAL A 45 -0.85 -0.27 -14.94
C VAL A 45 -0.35 0.37 -13.64
N ALA A 46 -1.26 0.92 -12.84
CA ALA A 46 -0.88 1.52 -11.56
C ALA A 46 -0.32 0.49 -10.56
N LEU A 47 -0.88 -0.72 -10.52
CA LEU A 47 -0.34 -1.79 -9.67
C LEU A 47 1.01 -2.28 -10.14
N LEU A 48 1.23 -2.37 -11.45
CA LEU A 48 2.53 -2.73 -12.01
C LEU A 48 3.61 -1.72 -11.56
N ASP A 49 3.30 -0.44 -11.57
CA ASP A 49 4.19 0.61 -11.08
C ASP A 49 4.48 0.44 -9.58
N LEU A 50 3.46 0.11 -8.77
CA LEU A 50 3.62 -0.12 -7.33
C LEU A 50 4.43 -1.40 -7.02
N ILE A 51 4.25 -2.46 -7.80
CA ILE A 51 5.01 -3.71 -7.70
C ILE A 51 6.49 -3.44 -8.00
N ASN A 52 6.77 -2.79 -9.13
CA ASN A 52 8.12 -2.42 -9.52
C ASN A 52 8.77 -1.50 -8.49
N PHE A 53 8.01 -0.56 -7.91
CA PHE A 53 8.50 0.28 -6.84
C PHE A 53 9.01 -0.52 -5.63
N PHE A 54 8.29 -1.53 -5.14
CA PHE A 54 8.76 -2.37 -4.02
C PHE A 54 9.99 -3.20 -4.38
N ILE A 55 10.05 -3.73 -5.61
CA ILE A 55 11.20 -4.49 -6.12
C ILE A 55 12.44 -3.61 -6.19
N GLN A 56 12.32 -2.41 -6.76
CA GLN A 56 13.41 -1.44 -6.86
C GLN A 56 13.86 -0.89 -5.51
N CYS A 57 12.93 -0.68 -4.56
CA CYS A 57 13.30 -0.29 -3.18
C CYS A 57 14.14 -1.36 -2.47
N SER A 58 14.09 -2.61 -2.96
CA SER A 58 14.94 -3.70 -2.47
C SER A 58 16.32 -3.71 -3.13
N GLY A 59 16.61 -2.80 -4.06
CA GLY A 59 17.86 -2.73 -4.81
C GLY A 59 17.90 -3.63 -6.06
N CYS A 60 16.80 -4.31 -6.38
CA CYS A 60 16.71 -5.11 -7.60
C CYS A 60 16.63 -4.20 -8.82
N LYS A 61 17.46 -4.50 -9.84
CA LYS A 61 17.47 -3.79 -11.13
C LYS A 61 16.49 -4.40 -12.15
N GLY A 62 15.97 -5.60 -11.87
CA GLY A 62 14.96 -6.27 -12.69
C GLY A 62 13.66 -5.46 -12.76
N VAL A 63 12.94 -5.61 -13.86
CA VAL A 63 11.68 -4.90 -14.11
C VAL A 63 10.59 -5.91 -14.43
N VAL A 64 9.50 -5.86 -13.66
CA VAL A 64 8.29 -6.61 -13.95
C VAL A 64 7.59 -5.95 -15.12
N THR A 65 7.43 -6.68 -16.22
CA THR A 65 6.74 -6.20 -17.41
C THR A 65 5.22 -6.40 -17.30
N GLN A 66 4.46 -5.70 -18.13
CA GLN A 66 3.00 -5.87 -18.20
C GLN A 66 2.61 -7.30 -18.60
N GLU A 67 3.39 -7.94 -19.46
CA GLU A 67 3.19 -9.33 -19.85
C GLU A 67 3.37 -10.28 -18.66
N MET A 68 4.41 -10.07 -17.85
CA MET A 68 4.62 -10.84 -16.63
C MET A 68 3.46 -10.65 -15.65
N PHE A 69 3.03 -9.41 -15.42
CA PHE A 69 1.93 -9.13 -14.49
C PHE A 69 0.59 -9.74 -14.92
N ARG A 70 0.31 -9.82 -16.23
CA ARG A 70 -0.93 -10.40 -16.75
C ARG A 70 -0.94 -11.93 -16.82
N HIS A 71 0.23 -12.55 -16.98
CA HIS A 71 0.32 -13.98 -17.30
C HIS A 71 1.02 -14.82 -16.24
N MET A 72 1.72 -14.22 -15.28
CA MET A 72 2.44 -14.94 -14.24
C MET A 72 1.79 -14.72 -12.88
N GLN A 73 1.86 -15.74 -12.02
CA GLN A 73 1.52 -15.60 -10.61
C GLN A 73 2.60 -14.80 -9.86
N ASN A 74 2.25 -14.18 -8.74
CA ASN A 74 3.20 -13.43 -7.91
C ASN A 74 4.44 -14.27 -7.52
N SER A 75 4.27 -15.56 -7.26
CA SER A 75 5.38 -16.48 -6.95
C SER A 75 6.37 -16.62 -8.10
N GLU A 76 5.89 -16.67 -9.34
CA GLU A 76 6.72 -16.77 -10.54
C GLU A 76 7.45 -15.46 -10.81
N ILE A 77 6.76 -14.32 -10.64
CA ILE A 77 7.36 -12.98 -10.75
C ILE A 77 8.50 -12.85 -9.74
N ILE A 78 8.25 -13.20 -8.48
CA ILE A 78 9.26 -13.11 -7.41
C ILE A 78 10.45 -14.03 -7.69
N ARG A 79 10.21 -15.24 -8.19
CA ARG A 79 11.29 -16.16 -8.61
C ARG A 79 12.14 -15.53 -9.70
N LYS A 80 11.53 -14.98 -10.75
CA LYS A 80 12.26 -14.34 -11.85
C LYS A 80 13.04 -13.10 -11.39
N MET A 81 12.44 -12.26 -10.54
CA MET A 81 13.14 -11.10 -9.95
C MET A 81 14.27 -11.50 -8.99
N THR A 82 14.17 -12.68 -8.37
CA THR A 82 15.25 -13.27 -7.56
C THR A 82 16.40 -13.76 -8.45
N GLU A 83 16.09 -14.36 -9.60
CA GLU A 83 17.10 -14.78 -10.59
C GLU A 83 17.79 -13.58 -11.27
N GLU A 84 17.05 -12.49 -11.49
CA GLU A 84 17.59 -11.22 -12.01
C GLU A 84 18.27 -10.35 -10.93
N PHE A 85 18.29 -10.80 -9.67
CA PHE A 85 18.91 -10.04 -8.60
C PHE A 85 20.44 -10.14 -8.71
N ASP A 86 21.04 -9.06 -9.18
CA ASP A 86 22.49 -8.90 -9.28
C ASP A 86 23.10 -8.61 -7.89
N GLU A 87 23.71 -9.64 -7.27
CA GLU A 87 24.30 -9.61 -5.91
C GLU A 87 25.72 -9.01 -5.85
N ASP A 88 26.22 -8.37 -6.90
CA ASP A 88 27.60 -7.83 -6.97
C ASP A 88 28.01 -6.99 -5.74
N SER A 89 27.05 -6.37 -5.05
CA SER A 89 27.20 -5.88 -3.69
C SER A 89 26.07 -6.38 -2.80
N GLY A 90 26.39 -6.95 -1.63
CA GLY A 90 25.38 -7.30 -0.62
C GLY A 90 24.65 -6.10 0.01
N ASP A 91 24.93 -4.89 -0.46
CA ASP A 91 24.30 -3.65 -0.06
C ASP A 91 23.02 -3.37 -0.86
N TYR A 92 21.99 -2.91 -0.16
CA TYR A 92 20.72 -2.50 -0.75
C TYR A 92 20.19 -1.24 -0.04
N PRO A 93 19.23 -0.49 -0.62
CA PRO A 93 18.83 0.85 -0.15
C PRO A 93 18.60 1.03 1.36
N LEU A 94 18.18 -0.03 2.07
CA LEU A 94 17.91 0.00 3.51
C LEU A 94 19.12 -0.28 4.41
N THR A 95 20.23 -0.78 3.88
CA THR A 95 21.48 -1.05 4.64
C THR A 95 22.58 -0.04 4.38
N ILE A 96 22.52 0.68 3.26
CA ILE A 96 23.56 1.65 2.89
C ILE A 96 23.59 2.78 3.93
N ALA A 97 24.79 3.06 4.45
CA ALA A 97 25.00 4.16 5.39
C ALA A 97 25.00 5.51 4.65
N GLY A 98 24.46 6.53 5.29
CA GLY A 98 24.52 7.92 4.80
C GLY A 98 23.24 8.71 5.09
N PRO A 99 23.31 10.05 5.18
CA PRO A 99 22.13 10.89 5.43
C PRO A 99 21.02 10.70 4.38
N GLN A 100 21.39 10.54 3.11
CA GLN A 100 20.45 10.33 2.01
C GLN A 100 19.66 9.02 2.17
N TRP A 101 20.32 7.92 2.50
CA TRP A 101 19.67 6.62 2.69
C TRP A 101 18.82 6.54 3.96
N LYS A 102 19.22 7.26 5.02
CA LYS A 102 18.35 7.48 6.19
C LYS A 102 17.06 8.22 5.79
N LYS A 103 17.16 9.24 4.94
CA LYS A 103 16.02 9.99 4.42
C LYS A 103 15.13 9.12 3.52
N PHE A 104 15.73 8.31 2.66
CA PHE A 104 15.03 7.31 1.85
C PHE A 104 14.21 6.37 2.72
N LYS A 105 14.82 5.76 3.75
CA LYS A 105 14.11 4.85 4.66
C LYS A 105 12.91 5.52 5.33
N SER A 106 13.06 6.77 5.80
CA SER A 106 11.96 7.53 6.38
C SER A 106 10.85 7.78 5.35
N SER A 107 11.22 8.23 4.16
CA SER A 107 10.29 8.57 3.08
C SER A 107 9.55 7.34 2.57
N PHE A 108 10.23 6.20 2.46
CA PHE A 108 9.62 4.91 2.11
C PHE A 108 8.53 4.51 3.10
N CYS A 109 8.82 4.64 4.40
CA CYS A 109 7.83 4.36 5.44
C CYS A 109 6.64 5.33 5.40
N GLU A 110 6.91 6.61 5.12
CA GLU A 110 5.88 7.64 5.05
C GLU A 110 4.98 7.46 3.82
N PHE A 111 5.55 7.17 2.66
CA PHE A 111 4.83 6.89 1.41
C PHE A 111 3.75 5.81 1.62
N ILE A 112 4.13 4.67 2.20
CA ILE A 112 3.18 3.57 2.48
C ILE A 112 2.04 4.05 3.39
N GLY A 113 2.37 4.83 4.42
CA GLY A 113 1.37 5.39 5.34
C GLY A 113 0.46 6.41 4.67
N VAL A 114 0.96 7.25 3.77
CA VAL A 114 0.16 8.24 3.02
C VAL A 114 -0.71 7.53 1.99
N LEU A 115 -0.18 6.58 1.23
CA LEU A 115 -0.91 5.79 0.24
C LEU A 115 -2.17 5.14 0.83
N VAL A 116 -2.01 4.41 1.93
CA VAL A 116 -3.14 3.75 2.61
C VAL A 116 -4.15 4.76 3.15
N ARG A 117 -3.67 5.88 3.72
CA ARG A 117 -4.55 6.94 4.24
C ARG A 117 -5.35 7.61 3.13
N GLN A 118 -4.76 7.90 1.98
CA GLN A 118 -5.48 8.51 0.86
C GLN A 118 -6.47 7.53 0.23
N CYS A 119 -6.14 6.23 0.21
CA CYS A 119 -7.01 5.18 -0.30
C CYS A 119 -8.13 4.74 0.68
N GLN A 120 -8.14 5.24 1.93
CA GLN A 120 -8.90 4.66 3.04
C GLN A 120 -10.43 4.68 2.89
N TYR A 121 -10.99 5.43 1.95
CA TYR A 121 -12.44 5.59 1.80
C TYR A 121 -13.04 4.76 0.67
N SER A 122 -12.23 4.17 -0.21
CA SER A 122 -12.73 3.44 -1.38
C SER A 122 -11.77 2.35 -1.84
N ILE A 123 -10.57 2.72 -2.30
CA ILE A 123 -9.65 1.82 -3.02
C ILE A 123 -9.23 0.63 -2.14
N ILE A 124 -9.01 0.81 -0.84
CA ILE A 124 -8.59 -0.32 0.00
C ILE A 124 -9.66 -1.41 0.21
N TYR A 125 -10.89 -1.22 -0.28
CA TYR A 125 -12.00 -2.19 -0.21
C TYR A 125 -12.38 -2.79 -1.56
N ASP A 126 -11.61 -2.54 -2.60
CA ASP A 126 -11.93 -2.99 -3.96
C ASP A 126 -11.58 -4.46 -4.25
N GLU A 127 -11.13 -5.19 -3.23
CA GLU A 127 -10.73 -6.61 -3.31
C GLU A 127 -9.62 -6.86 -4.34
N TYR A 128 -8.84 -5.84 -4.71
CA TYR A 128 -7.82 -5.95 -5.74
C TYR A 128 -6.49 -5.32 -5.32
N MET A 129 -6.49 -4.04 -4.95
CA MET A 129 -5.26 -3.31 -4.62
C MET A 129 -4.53 -3.95 -3.43
N MET A 130 -5.26 -4.14 -2.32
CA MET A 130 -4.68 -4.68 -1.10
C MET A 130 -4.27 -6.14 -1.26
N ASP A 131 -5.10 -6.98 -1.89
CA ASP A 131 -4.78 -8.40 -2.09
C ASP A 131 -3.51 -8.59 -2.93
N THR A 132 -3.34 -7.78 -3.98
CA THR A 132 -2.14 -7.79 -4.82
C THR A 132 -0.90 -7.38 -4.03
N VAL A 133 -0.96 -6.28 -3.29
CA VAL A 133 0.16 -5.76 -2.49
C VAL A 133 0.51 -6.73 -1.35
N ILE A 134 -0.48 -7.25 -0.63
CA ILE A 134 -0.29 -8.21 0.47
C ILE A 134 0.36 -9.49 -0.08
N SER A 135 -0.14 -10.02 -1.19
CA SER A 135 0.39 -11.23 -1.82
C SER A 135 1.85 -11.05 -2.28
N LEU A 136 2.18 -9.92 -2.92
CA LEU A 136 3.54 -9.60 -3.31
C LEU A 136 4.48 -9.49 -2.10
N LEU A 137 4.13 -8.66 -1.11
CA LEU A 137 4.96 -8.46 0.08
C LEU A 137 5.16 -9.76 0.85
N THR A 138 4.13 -10.61 0.87
CA THR A 138 4.21 -11.95 1.48
C THR A 138 5.24 -12.82 0.77
N GLY A 139 5.13 -12.96 -0.55
CA GLY A 139 6.09 -13.78 -1.29
C GLY A 139 7.53 -13.22 -1.22
N LEU A 140 7.70 -11.88 -1.26
CA LEU A 140 9.02 -11.26 -1.13
C LEU A 140 9.65 -11.50 0.25
N SER A 141 8.83 -11.55 1.30
CA SER A 141 9.31 -11.81 2.67
C SER A 141 9.82 -13.25 2.88
N ASP A 142 9.38 -14.18 2.05
CA ASP A 142 9.81 -15.59 2.06
C ASP A 142 10.92 -15.89 1.02
N SER A 143 11.40 -14.87 0.30
CA SER A 143 12.48 -15.03 -0.69
C SER A 143 13.81 -15.39 -0.03
N GLN A 144 14.69 -16.10 -0.74
CA GLN A 144 16.07 -16.37 -0.31
C GLN A 144 16.97 -15.12 -0.36
N VAL A 145 16.58 -14.08 -1.11
CA VAL A 145 17.33 -12.81 -1.19
C VAL A 145 17.06 -11.95 0.04
N ARG A 146 18.11 -11.63 0.79
CA ARG A 146 18.02 -10.83 2.02
C ARG A 146 17.39 -9.45 1.77
N ALA A 147 17.74 -8.83 0.65
CA ALA A 147 17.27 -7.49 0.30
C ALA A 147 15.75 -7.44 0.12
N PHE A 148 15.16 -8.45 -0.53
CA PHE A 148 13.71 -8.60 -0.62
C PHE A 148 13.08 -8.81 0.76
N ARG A 149 13.59 -9.77 1.54
CA ARG A 149 13.01 -10.05 2.87
C ARG A 149 12.97 -8.84 3.78
N HIS A 150 14.07 -8.12 3.88
CA HIS A 150 14.16 -6.96 4.78
C HIS A 150 13.25 -5.81 4.32
N THR A 151 13.22 -5.55 3.01
CA THR A 151 12.43 -4.46 2.44
C THR A 151 10.93 -4.74 2.51
N SER A 152 10.50 -5.95 2.14
CA SER A 152 9.09 -6.34 2.16
C SER A 152 8.55 -6.43 3.59
N THR A 153 9.34 -6.94 4.54
CA THR A 153 8.94 -7.01 5.95
C THR A 153 8.77 -5.61 6.54
N LEU A 154 9.69 -4.67 6.24
CA LEU A 154 9.52 -3.28 6.65
C LEU A 154 8.27 -2.64 6.04
N ALA A 155 8.06 -2.85 4.73
CA ALA A 155 6.89 -2.35 4.03
C ALA A 155 5.59 -2.89 4.65
N ALA A 156 5.54 -4.20 4.91
CA ALA A 156 4.42 -4.86 5.54
C ALA A 156 4.15 -4.32 6.95
N MET A 157 5.16 -4.14 7.79
CA MET A 157 4.96 -3.55 9.12
C MET A 157 4.37 -2.14 9.05
N LYS A 158 4.79 -1.33 8.07
CA LYS A 158 4.23 0.02 7.86
C LYS A 158 2.82 -0.02 7.27
N LEU A 159 2.55 -0.95 6.36
CA LEU A 159 1.22 -1.22 5.83
C LEU A 159 0.25 -1.60 6.96
N MET A 160 0.64 -2.53 7.84
CA MET A 160 -0.15 -2.92 9.00
C MET A 160 -0.43 -1.72 9.93
N THR A 161 0.60 -0.93 10.24
CA THR A 161 0.43 0.25 11.09
C THR A 161 -0.58 1.23 10.48
N ALA A 162 -0.51 1.45 9.17
CA ALA A 162 -1.45 2.33 8.47
C ALA A 162 -2.88 1.76 8.49
N LEU A 163 -3.05 0.46 8.25
CA LEU A 163 -4.35 -0.22 8.33
C LEU A 163 -4.96 -0.17 9.74
N VAL A 164 -4.15 -0.33 10.78
CA VAL A 164 -4.60 -0.18 12.18
C VAL A 164 -5.12 1.24 12.43
N ASN A 165 -4.43 2.27 11.93
CA ASN A 165 -4.90 3.65 12.06
C ASN A 165 -6.22 3.88 11.31
N VAL A 166 -6.37 3.31 10.12
CA VAL A 166 -7.65 3.35 9.39
C VAL A 166 -8.76 2.65 10.20
N ALA A 167 -8.48 1.47 10.77
CA ALA A 167 -9.42 0.74 11.61
C ALA A 167 -9.84 1.54 12.86
N LEU A 168 -8.90 2.21 13.52
CA LEU A 168 -9.18 3.10 14.65
C LEU A 168 -10.09 4.26 14.24
N ASN A 169 -9.78 4.95 13.13
CA ASN A 169 -10.60 6.04 12.63
C ASN A 169 -12.03 5.58 12.27
N LEU A 170 -12.15 4.38 11.70
CA LEU A 170 -13.45 3.81 11.38
C LEU A 170 -14.21 3.39 12.61
N SER A 171 -13.56 2.82 13.63
CA SER A 171 -14.20 2.54 14.92
C SER A 171 -14.80 3.81 15.52
N ILE A 172 -14.04 4.91 15.52
CA ILE A 172 -14.51 6.21 16.01
C ILE A 172 -15.70 6.70 15.17
N ASN A 173 -15.62 6.59 13.83
CA ASN A 173 -16.71 6.96 12.94
C ASN A 173 -17.96 6.09 13.13
N MET A 174 -17.79 4.79 13.42
CA MET A 174 -18.87 3.87 13.72
C MET A 174 -19.55 4.24 15.05
N ASP A 175 -18.78 4.57 16.09
CA ASP A 175 -19.32 5.02 17.37
C ASP A 175 -20.10 6.33 17.22
N ASN A 176 -19.58 7.27 16.45
CA ASN A 176 -20.28 8.52 16.14
C ASN A 176 -21.58 8.27 15.35
N THR A 177 -21.53 7.38 14.34
CA THR A 177 -22.70 6.97 13.55
C THR A 177 -23.74 6.25 14.43
N GLN A 178 -23.29 5.45 15.40
CA GLN A 178 -24.16 4.77 16.37
C GLN A 178 -24.87 5.78 17.27
N ARG A 179 -24.16 6.77 17.82
CA ARG A 179 -24.78 7.85 18.62
C ARG A 179 -25.79 8.65 17.80
N GLN A 180 -25.47 8.95 16.53
CA GLN A 180 -26.40 9.63 15.62
C GLN A 180 -27.65 8.78 15.35
N TYR A 181 -27.48 7.47 15.14
CA TYR A 181 -28.58 6.53 14.97
C TYR A 181 -29.48 6.48 16.20
N GLU A 182 -28.92 6.38 17.41
CA GLU A 182 -29.70 6.37 18.65
C GLU A 182 -30.42 7.69 18.88
N ALA A 183 -29.77 8.83 18.63
CA ALA A 183 -30.39 10.14 18.72
C ALA A 183 -31.57 10.29 17.76
N GLU A 184 -31.44 9.81 16.51
CA GLU A 184 -32.52 9.85 15.52
C GLU A 184 -33.66 8.87 15.87
N ARG A 185 -33.32 7.68 16.38
CA ARG A 185 -34.30 6.67 16.82
C ARG A 185 -35.12 7.16 18.00
N ASN A 186 -34.50 7.85 18.94
CA ASN A 186 -35.13 8.33 20.17
C ASN A 186 -36.03 9.57 19.95
N LYS A 187 -36.06 10.13 18.73
CA LYS A 187 -37.04 11.17 18.38
C LYS A 187 -38.47 10.62 18.44
N MET A 188 -39.41 11.52 18.76
CA MET A 188 -40.85 11.21 18.68
C MET A 188 -41.22 10.68 17.30
N ILE A 189 -42.14 9.72 17.25
CA ILE A 189 -42.50 8.95 16.05
C ILE A 189 -42.85 9.86 14.85
N GLY A 190 -43.50 11.01 15.06
CA GLY A 190 -43.83 11.97 14.01
C GLY A 190 -42.68 12.88 13.53
N LYS A 191 -41.52 12.88 14.19
CA LYS A 191 -40.30 13.64 13.81
C LYS A 191 -39.13 12.74 13.41
N ARG A 192 -39.35 11.42 13.36
CA ARG A 192 -38.34 10.43 13.04
C ARG A 192 -38.20 10.30 11.52
N ALA A 193 -36.98 10.49 11.01
CA ALA A 193 -36.69 10.21 9.61
C ALA A 193 -36.26 8.74 9.45
N ASN A 194 -37.18 7.88 9.01
CA ASN A 194 -36.90 6.45 8.82
C ASN A 194 -35.84 6.20 7.73
N ASP A 195 -35.85 6.97 6.64
CA ASP A 195 -34.84 6.88 5.57
C ASP A 195 -33.43 7.17 6.11
N ARG A 196 -33.32 8.12 7.06
CA ARG A 196 -32.05 8.44 7.72
C ARG A 196 -31.59 7.30 8.63
N LEU A 197 -32.50 6.61 9.31
CA LEU A 197 -32.17 5.45 10.15
C LEU A 197 -31.67 4.29 9.30
N GLU A 198 -32.31 4.04 8.16
CA GLU A 198 -31.92 2.98 7.22
C GLU A 198 -30.55 3.26 6.61
N LEU A 199 -30.28 4.49 6.17
CA LEU A 199 -28.97 4.92 5.68
C LEU A 199 -27.86 4.72 6.73
N LEU A 200 -28.11 5.08 8.00
CA LEU A 200 -27.15 4.92 9.09
C LEU A 200 -26.91 3.43 9.43
N LEU A 201 -27.90 2.56 9.23
CA LEU A 201 -27.77 1.11 9.37
C LEU A 201 -26.97 0.49 8.22
N GLN A 202 -27.27 0.89 6.99
CA GLN A 202 -26.58 0.46 5.76
C GLN A 202 -25.07 0.76 5.85
N LYS A 203 -24.74 2.03 6.13
CA LYS A 203 -23.35 2.52 6.23
C LYS A 203 -22.52 1.78 7.28
N ARG A 204 -23.17 1.23 8.32
CA ARG A 204 -22.52 0.45 9.39
C ARG A 204 -22.14 -0.96 8.95
N LYS A 205 -22.93 -1.58 8.08
CA LYS A 205 -22.70 -2.97 7.63
C LYS A 205 -21.62 -3.06 6.55
N GLU A 206 -21.62 -2.14 5.59
CA GLU A 206 -20.66 -2.10 4.47
C GLU A 206 -19.21 -1.97 4.93
N VAL A 207 -18.99 -1.28 6.07
CA VAL A 207 -17.66 -0.93 6.59
C VAL A 207 -17.11 -1.96 7.59
N ARG A 208 -17.84 -3.01 7.98
CA ARG A 208 -17.34 -3.95 9.02
C ARG A 208 -16.64 -5.17 8.45
N THR A 209 -17.08 -5.66 7.29
CA THR A 209 -16.73 -7.00 6.77
C THR A 209 -15.35 -7.08 6.09
N PRO A 210 -14.99 -6.22 5.12
CA PRO A 210 -13.70 -6.33 4.42
C PRO A 210 -12.47 -6.04 5.32
N TYR A 211 -12.69 -5.37 6.45
CA TYR A 211 -11.64 -4.87 7.35
C TYR A 211 -11.10 -5.91 8.31
N ILE A 212 -11.99 -6.70 8.90
CA ILE A 212 -11.60 -7.81 9.78
C ILE A 212 -10.81 -8.83 8.96
N TYR A 213 -11.21 -9.04 7.71
CA TYR A 213 -10.48 -9.90 6.78
C TYR A 213 -9.05 -9.40 6.55
N LEU A 214 -8.88 -8.12 6.20
CA LEU A 214 -7.55 -7.53 5.97
C LEU A 214 -6.64 -7.65 7.21
N ILE A 215 -7.12 -7.30 8.40
CA ILE A 215 -6.32 -7.38 9.63
C ILE A 215 -5.98 -8.83 9.96
N PHE A 216 -6.91 -9.76 9.74
CA PHE A 216 -6.70 -11.17 10.04
C PHE A 216 -5.69 -11.82 9.09
N VAL A 217 -5.82 -11.59 7.79
CA VAL A 217 -4.88 -12.07 6.76
C VAL A 217 -3.48 -11.52 7.03
N PHE A 218 -3.37 -10.23 7.35
CA PHE A 218 -2.07 -9.60 7.64
C PHE A 218 -1.51 -9.97 9.03
N GLY A 219 -2.37 -10.32 9.99
CA GLY A 219 -1.98 -10.86 11.30
C GLY A 219 -1.46 -12.29 11.22
N ILE A 220 -1.94 -13.09 10.27
CA ILE A 220 -1.38 -14.41 9.94
C ILE A 220 0.02 -14.26 9.33
N PHE A 221 0.20 -13.25 8.47
CA PHE A 221 1.48 -12.93 7.85
C PHE A 221 2.60 -12.68 8.88
N LEU A 222 2.37 -11.88 9.92
CA LEU A 222 3.39 -11.60 10.97
C LEU A 222 3.67 -12.76 11.94
N ARG A 223 2.92 -13.86 11.86
CA ARG A 223 3.15 -15.06 12.70
C ARG A 223 4.02 -16.12 12.01
N ARG A 224 4.35 -15.93 10.73
CA ARG A 224 5.38 -16.70 10.03
C ARG A 224 6.73 -16.03 10.21
#